data_AF-A0A2M7S1W7-F1
#
_entry.id   AF-A0A2M7S1W7-F1
#
_cell.length_a   1.000
_cell.length_b   1.000
_cell.length_c   1.000
_cell.angle_alpha   90.00
_cell.angle_beta   90.00
_cell.angle_gamma   90.00
#
_symmetry.space_group_name_H-M   'P 1'
#
loop_
_entity.id
_entity.type
_entity.pdbx_description
1 polymer ?
#
loop_
_entity_poly.entity_id
_entity_poly.type
_entity_poly.pdbx_seq_one_letter_code
_entity_poly.pdbx_strand_id
1 'polypeptide(L)'
;MNHTITEKIIAAHCAPKGEKEVFPGEFVETDVDIALSNDITSPLAIKQFRNIGVKKVFDRNKTVIVLDHFTPNKDIASAEQCKFIRQFAREQNIKYFFDGGNCGIEHALLPEQGIVLPGNLVIGADSHTCTYGALGCFSTGVGSTDIASVWASGKVWLKIPETIKFIYEGKKNKWVYGKDLILYTIGKIGVDGANYKAMEFTGSVIRKLPMTERLTMCNMSIEAGAKSGIVEPDEITMEFVRRTKSGRNLKSKFMGQWLDLKSDRAVDYCNLVEINVSKIEPQVALPHLPSNTKPVSKLGTILVDQVVIGSCTNGFLEDMRIAAGILKGKKVHKYVRLLIFPATPEIYRQSLKEGLIDIFIDSGGIVNPPTCGPCLGGHSGVLAKGEKCISTTNRNFCGRMGHLESEVYLSNPAIAAASAIAGRITGVR
;
A
#
# COMPACT_ATOMS: atom_id res chain seq x y z
N MET A 1 -18.78 19.92 -18.11
CA MET A 1 -17.39 20.30 -17.78
C MET A 1 -16.56 19.03 -17.70
N ASN A 2 -15.23 19.12 -17.78
CA ASN A 2 -14.35 17.95 -17.82
C ASN A 2 -13.86 17.61 -16.41
N HIS A 3 -14.12 16.39 -15.95
CA HIS A 3 -13.76 15.91 -14.63
C HIS A 3 -12.59 14.93 -14.66
N THR A 4 -11.74 14.99 -13.64
CA THR A 4 -10.78 13.95 -13.31
C THR A 4 -11.50 12.65 -12.94
N ILE A 5 -10.81 11.51 -13.05
CA ILE A 5 -11.30 10.21 -12.58
C ILE A 5 -11.68 10.27 -11.08
N THR A 6 -10.92 11.02 -10.27
CA THR A 6 -11.21 11.21 -8.83
C THR A 6 -12.57 11.89 -8.62
N GLU A 7 -12.81 13.01 -9.30
CA GLU A 7 -14.09 13.73 -9.22
C GLU A 7 -15.24 12.88 -9.73
N LYS A 8 -15.07 12.17 -10.84
CA LYS A 8 -16.09 11.26 -11.39
C LYS A 8 -16.49 10.17 -10.40
N ILE A 9 -15.52 9.53 -9.75
CA ILE A 9 -15.79 8.51 -8.73
C ILE A 9 -16.54 9.13 -7.56
N ILE A 10 -16.08 10.26 -7.02
CA ILE A 10 -16.73 10.92 -5.89
C ILE A 10 -18.17 11.35 -6.25
N ALA A 11 -18.38 11.94 -7.41
CA ALA A 11 -19.70 12.35 -7.91
C ALA A 11 -20.67 11.17 -8.03
N ALA A 12 -20.19 10.02 -8.51
CA ALA A 12 -20.99 8.79 -8.60
C ALA A 12 -21.47 8.26 -7.23
N HIS A 13 -20.82 8.66 -6.14
CA HIS A 13 -21.15 8.27 -4.77
C HIS A 13 -21.92 9.36 -3.98
N CYS A 14 -22.14 10.54 -4.56
CA CYS A 14 -22.94 11.60 -3.96
C CYS A 14 -24.43 11.38 -4.24
N ALA A 15 -25.32 11.82 -3.35
CA ALA A 15 -26.77 11.83 -3.60
C ALA A 15 -27.23 13.16 -4.24
N PRO A 16 -28.16 13.17 -5.22
CA PRO A 16 -28.68 12.01 -5.96
C PRO A 16 -27.58 11.38 -6.84
N LYS A 17 -27.55 10.03 -6.89
CA LYS A 17 -26.43 9.24 -7.45
C LYS A 17 -26.11 9.61 -8.89
N GLY A 18 -24.89 10.10 -9.13
CA GLY A 18 -24.37 10.36 -10.47
C GLY A 18 -24.97 11.58 -11.16
N GLU A 19 -25.81 12.36 -10.47
CA GLU A 19 -26.43 13.58 -11.01
C GLU A 19 -25.81 14.85 -10.42
N LYS A 20 -25.03 14.72 -9.35
CA LYS A 20 -24.37 15.84 -8.69
C LYS A 20 -23.04 16.16 -9.39
N GLU A 21 -22.94 17.35 -9.97
CA GLU A 21 -21.62 17.93 -10.31
C GLU A 21 -20.86 18.25 -9.03
N VAL A 22 -19.56 18.00 -9.05
CA VAL A 22 -18.71 18.17 -7.87
C VAL A 22 -17.43 18.91 -8.23
N PHE A 23 -16.92 19.72 -7.30
CA PHE A 23 -15.78 20.61 -7.56
C PHE A 23 -14.70 20.51 -6.48
N PRO A 24 -13.41 20.63 -6.84
CA PRO A 24 -12.33 20.71 -5.86
C PRO A 24 -12.61 21.76 -4.78
N GLY A 25 -12.40 21.38 -3.52
CA GLY A 25 -12.66 22.23 -2.37
C GLY A 25 -14.06 22.12 -1.76
N GLU A 26 -15.05 21.59 -2.50
CA GLU A 26 -16.40 21.34 -1.97
C GLU A 26 -16.38 20.22 -0.93
N PHE A 27 -17.22 20.34 0.09
CA PHE A 27 -17.50 19.24 1.03
C PHE A 27 -18.76 18.49 0.58
N VAL A 28 -18.63 17.17 0.44
CA VAL A 28 -19.70 16.29 0.01
C VAL A 28 -19.84 15.10 0.95
N GLU A 29 -21.07 14.61 1.12
CA GLU A 29 -21.35 13.34 1.75
C GLU A 29 -21.43 12.24 0.69
N THR A 30 -20.66 11.17 0.86
CA THR A 30 -20.56 10.08 -0.12
C THR A 30 -20.89 8.73 0.50
N ASP A 31 -21.57 7.87 -0.25
CA ASP A 31 -21.70 6.45 0.08
C ASP A 31 -20.32 5.76 0.05
N VAL A 32 -20.10 4.81 0.96
CA VAL A 32 -18.87 4.02 1.04
C VAL A 32 -19.12 2.60 0.50
N ASP A 33 -18.24 2.16 -0.41
CA ASP A 33 -18.28 0.81 -0.95
C ASP A 33 -17.60 -0.21 -0.06
N ILE A 34 -16.44 0.14 0.51
CA ILE A 34 -15.68 -0.72 1.41
C ILE A 34 -15.15 0.13 2.57
N ALA A 35 -15.40 -0.35 3.80
CA ALA A 35 -14.94 0.25 5.05
C ALA A 35 -13.95 -0.69 5.75
N LEU A 36 -12.66 -0.37 5.70
CA LEU A 36 -11.56 -1.18 6.22
C LEU A 36 -11.10 -0.69 7.61
N SER A 37 -10.76 -1.63 8.49
CA SER A 37 -9.99 -1.34 9.70
C SER A 37 -9.10 -2.52 10.06
N ASN A 38 -8.11 -2.28 10.91
CA ASN A 38 -7.13 -3.29 11.29
C ASN A 38 -7.03 -3.50 12.81
N ASP A 39 -6.20 -4.45 13.23
CA ASP A 39 -6.02 -4.78 14.63
C ASP A 39 -5.65 -3.57 15.49
N ILE A 40 -4.96 -2.56 14.97
CA ILE A 40 -4.60 -1.33 15.70
C ILE A 40 -5.78 -0.38 15.85
N THR A 41 -6.55 -0.16 14.80
CA THR A 41 -7.55 0.91 14.74
C THR A 41 -8.97 0.44 15.03
N SER A 42 -9.29 -0.83 14.80
CA SER A 42 -10.60 -1.43 15.10
C SER A 42 -11.00 -1.28 16.58
N PRO A 43 -10.14 -1.48 17.59
CA PRO A 43 -10.57 -1.40 18.99
C PRO A 43 -11.13 -0.02 19.36
N LEU A 44 -10.50 1.04 18.86
CA LEU A 44 -10.97 2.41 19.06
C LEU A 44 -12.26 2.66 18.28
N ALA A 45 -12.33 2.20 17.03
CA ALA A 45 -13.53 2.33 16.19
C ALA A 45 -14.74 1.59 16.80
N ILE A 46 -14.55 0.39 17.36
CA ILE A 46 -15.60 -0.39 18.01
C ILE A 46 -16.16 0.36 19.23
N LYS A 47 -15.29 0.96 20.05
CA LYS A 47 -15.73 1.76 21.21
C LYS A 47 -16.57 2.95 20.75
N GLN A 48 -16.13 3.69 19.73
CA GLN A 48 -16.88 4.83 19.21
C GLN A 48 -18.20 4.40 18.54
N PHE A 49 -18.19 3.31 17.78
CA PHE A 49 -19.39 2.75 17.15
C PHE A 49 -20.45 2.38 18.20
N ARG A 50 -20.03 1.74 19.30
CA ARG A 50 -20.93 1.43 20.43
C ARG A 50 -21.47 2.69 21.10
N ASN A 51 -20.66 3.75 21.22
CA ASN A 51 -21.11 5.03 21.78
C ASN A 51 -22.14 5.75 20.90
N ILE A 52 -22.07 5.60 19.57
CA ILE A 52 -23.08 6.13 18.62
C ILE A 52 -24.45 5.47 18.88
N GLY A 53 -24.49 4.26 19.46
CA GLY A 53 -25.72 3.60 19.89
C GLY A 53 -26.44 2.80 18.80
N VAL A 54 -25.87 2.72 17.59
CA VAL A 54 -26.39 1.87 16.51
C VAL A 54 -26.01 0.40 16.78
N LYS A 55 -26.95 -0.51 16.55
CA LYS A 55 -26.79 -1.94 16.92
C LYS A 55 -26.00 -2.76 15.91
N LYS A 56 -26.08 -2.40 14.63
CA LYS A 56 -25.50 -3.15 13.51
C LYS A 56 -24.70 -2.24 12.59
N VAL A 57 -23.58 -2.75 12.09
CA VAL A 57 -22.85 -2.07 11.01
C VAL A 57 -23.75 -1.91 9.78
N PHE A 58 -23.54 -0.86 9.00
CA PHE A 58 -24.37 -0.50 7.84
C PHE A 58 -24.51 -1.65 6.83
N ASP A 59 -23.41 -2.36 6.57
CA ASP A 59 -23.39 -3.56 5.75
C ASP A 59 -22.23 -4.47 6.14
N ARG A 60 -22.54 -5.70 6.56
CA ARG A 60 -21.57 -6.73 6.96
C ARG A 60 -20.69 -7.24 5.80
N ASN A 61 -21.10 -6.99 4.55
CA ASN A 61 -20.38 -7.36 3.34
C ASN A 61 -19.49 -6.22 2.83
N LYS A 62 -19.70 -4.99 3.29
CA LYS A 62 -18.85 -3.83 2.96
C LYS A 62 -17.90 -3.45 4.10
N THR A 63 -18.14 -3.97 5.30
CA THR A 63 -17.24 -3.85 6.45
C THR A 63 -16.17 -4.93 6.40
N VAL A 64 -14.90 -4.51 6.44
CA VAL A 64 -13.73 -5.38 6.37
C VAL A 64 -12.83 -5.15 7.58
N ILE A 65 -12.41 -6.23 8.23
CA ILE A 65 -11.53 -6.20 9.40
C ILE A 65 -10.37 -7.16 9.15
N VAL A 66 -9.13 -6.67 9.20
CA VAL A 66 -7.91 -7.45 8.94
C VAL A 66 -6.97 -7.33 10.13
N LEU A 67 -6.57 -8.44 10.76
CA LEU A 67 -5.65 -8.42 11.90
C LEU A 67 -4.23 -8.73 11.43
N ASP A 68 -3.48 -7.76 10.91
CA ASP A 68 -2.19 -7.96 10.21
C ASP A 68 -0.96 -7.26 10.83
N HIS A 69 -1.13 -6.39 11.83
CA HIS A 69 -0.02 -5.64 12.42
C HIS A 69 0.67 -6.41 13.56
N PHE A 70 -0.08 -6.91 14.53
CA PHE A 70 0.42 -7.65 15.70
C PHE A 70 -0.11 -9.09 15.71
N THR A 71 -0.03 -9.77 14.57
CA THR A 71 -0.44 -11.16 14.39
C THR A 71 0.65 -12.00 13.71
N PRO A 72 1.05 -13.16 14.27
CA PRO A 72 0.68 -13.68 15.60
C PRO A 72 0.94 -12.69 16.73
N ASN A 73 0.20 -12.80 17.83
CA ASN A 73 0.24 -11.81 18.91
C ASN A 73 1.61 -11.76 19.59
N LYS A 74 2.18 -10.56 19.69
CA LYS A 74 3.52 -10.34 20.24
C LYS A 74 3.57 -10.33 21.77
N ASP A 75 2.44 -10.04 22.41
CA ASP A 75 2.29 -9.86 23.86
C ASP A 75 0.82 -10.01 24.30
N ILE A 76 0.57 -9.95 25.61
CA ILE A 76 -0.78 -10.06 26.20
C ILE A 76 -1.69 -8.93 25.71
N ALA A 77 -1.16 -7.71 25.56
CA ALA A 77 -1.95 -6.55 25.13
C ALA A 77 -2.50 -6.74 23.70
N SER A 78 -1.66 -7.14 22.75
CA SER A 78 -2.06 -7.47 21.38
C SER A 78 -3.02 -8.67 21.31
N ALA A 79 -2.85 -9.65 22.21
CA ALA A 79 -3.77 -10.79 22.30
C ALA A 79 -5.18 -10.39 22.77
N GLU A 80 -5.31 -9.58 23.82
CA GLU A 80 -6.61 -9.07 24.30
C GLU A 80 -7.26 -8.13 23.26
N GLN A 81 -6.46 -7.33 22.57
CA GLN A 81 -6.90 -6.48 21.48
C GLN A 81 -7.52 -7.29 20.32
N CYS A 82 -6.82 -8.31 19.82
CA CYS A 82 -7.34 -9.19 18.78
C CYS A 82 -8.58 -9.98 19.24
N LYS A 83 -8.62 -10.42 20.50
CA LYS A 83 -9.78 -11.08 21.10
C LYS A 83 -11.00 -10.17 21.14
N PHE A 84 -10.84 -8.91 21.54
CA PHE A 84 -11.92 -7.91 21.54
C PHE A 84 -12.50 -7.71 20.14
N ILE A 85 -11.64 -7.64 19.12
CA ILE A 85 -12.08 -7.49 17.72
C ILE A 85 -12.78 -8.75 17.21
N ARG A 86 -12.26 -9.95 17.53
CA ARG A 86 -12.92 -11.23 17.21
C ARG A 86 -14.34 -11.30 17.76
N GLN A 87 -14.56 -10.82 18.98
CA GLN A 87 -15.89 -10.78 19.59
C GLN A 87 -16.83 -9.87 18.78
N PHE A 88 -16.39 -8.65 18.48
CA PHE A 88 -17.17 -7.72 17.65
C PHE A 88 -17.47 -8.27 16.26
N ALA A 89 -16.48 -8.85 15.58
CA ALA A 89 -16.65 -9.43 14.25
C ALA A 89 -17.70 -10.56 14.26
N ARG A 90 -17.73 -11.40 15.31
CA ARG A 90 -18.75 -12.43 15.53
C ARG A 90 -20.13 -11.82 15.82
N GLU A 91 -20.21 -10.85 16.74
CA GLU A 91 -21.44 -10.14 17.10
C GLU A 91 -22.13 -9.49 15.89
N GLN A 92 -21.33 -8.87 15.02
CA GLN A 92 -21.79 -8.20 13.81
C GLN A 92 -21.92 -9.14 12.61
N ASN A 93 -21.43 -10.37 12.73
CA ASN A 93 -21.38 -11.37 11.67
C ASN A 93 -20.68 -10.80 10.42
N ILE A 94 -19.47 -10.24 10.59
CA ILE A 94 -18.71 -9.62 9.49
C ILE A 94 -18.27 -10.70 8.50
N LYS A 95 -18.58 -10.52 7.21
CA LYS A 95 -18.23 -11.49 6.17
C LYS A 95 -16.72 -11.51 5.91
N TYR A 96 -16.12 -10.33 5.82
CA TYR A 96 -14.70 -10.16 5.51
C TYR A 96 -13.90 -9.87 6.79
N PHE A 97 -13.78 -10.89 7.63
CA PHE A 97 -12.92 -10.89 8.82
C PHE A 97 -11.72 -11.79 8.59
N PHE A 98 -10.51 -11.23 8.69
CA PHE A 98 -9.25 -11.93 8.42
C PHE A 98 -8.38 -11.97 9.68
N ASP A 99 -8.07 -13.18 10.13
CA ASP A 99 -7.23 -13.48 11.30
C ASP A 99 -6.48 -14.80 11.03
N GLY A 100 -5.38 -15.03 11.75
CA GLY A 100 -4.56 -16.23 11.68
C GLY A 100 -4.05 -16.54 10.26
N GLY A 101 -4.07 -17.83 9.88
CA GLY A 101 -3.51 -18.29 8.60
C GLY A 101 -4.22 -17.79 7.33
N ASN A 102 -5.36 -17.10 7.46
CA ASN A 102 -6.06 -16.46 6.34
C ASN A 102 -5.79 -14.95 6.27
N CYS A 103 -5.02 -14.40 7.21
CA CYS A 103 -4.65 -12.99 7.25
C CYS A 103 -3.38 -12.70 6.45
N GLY A 104 -3.36 -11.55 5.81
CA GLY A 104 -2.20 -10.95 5.16
C GLY A 104 -2.33 -9.45 5.24
N ILE A 105 -1.29 -8.74 4.81
CA ILE A 105 -1.22 -7.28 4.85
C ILE A 105 -2.42 -6.69 4.11
N GLU A 106 -3.22 -5.88 4.80
CA GLU A 106 -4.57 -5.48 4.36
C GLU A 106 -4.61 -4.86 2.95
N HIS A 107 -3.59 -4.06 2.61
CA HIS A 107 -3.51 -3.39 1.32
C HIS A 107 -3.07 -4.29 0.15
N ALA A 108 -2.47 -5.44 0.43
CA ALA A 108 -2.22 -6.49 -0.57
C ALA A 108 -3.38 -7.50 -0.60
N LEU A 109 -3.93 -7.83 0.56
CA LEU A 109 -4.96 -8.83 0.74
C LEU A 109 -6.27 -8.44 0.04
N LEU A 110 -6.79 -7.23 0.26
CA LEU A 110 -8.08 -6.83 -0.29
C LEU A 110 -8.11 -6.86 -1.83
N PRO A 111 -7.10 -6.31 -2.55
CA PRO A 111 -6.98 -6.45 -4.00
C PRO A 111 -6.90 -7.90 -4.44
N GLU A 112 -6.07 -8.73 -3.79
CA GLU A 112 -5.91 -10.14 -4.14
C GLU A 112 -7.21 -10.96 -3.98
N GLN A 113 -7.99 -10.66 -2.95
CA GLN A 113 -9.31 -11.29 -2.74
C GLN A 113 -10.37 -10.77 -3.73
N GLY A 114 -10.11 -9.66 -4.42
CA GLY A 114 -11.11 -8.98 -5.27
C GLY A 114 -12.23 -8.35 -4.44
N ILE A 115 -11.91 -7.85 -3.25
CA ILE A 115 -12.85 -7.12 -2.36
C ILE A 115 -12.96 -5.66 -2.81
N VAL A 116 -11.84 -5.09 -3.27
CA VAL A 116 -11.79 -3.76 -3.88
C VAL A 116 -11.74 -3.91 -5.40
N LEU A 117 -12.57 -3.14 -6.09
CA LEU A 117 -12.76 -3.19 -7.54
C LEU A 117 -12.74 -1.77 -8.13
N PRO A 118 -12.41 -1.61 -9.42
CA PRO A 118 -12.37 -0.31 -10.07
C PRO A 118 -13.66 0.50 -9.87
N GLY A 119 -13.50 1.80 -9.65
CA GLY A 119 -14.61 2.72 -9.38
C GLY A 119 -15.10 2.71 -7.93
N ASN A 120 -14.63 1.84 -7.05
CA ASN A 120 -15.05 1.89 -5.65
C ASN A 120 -14.58 3.16 -4.93
N LEU A 121 -15.40 3.60 -3.98
CA LEU A 121 -15.01 4.53 -2.93
C LEU A 121 -14.67 3.76 -1.64
N VAL A 122 -13.38 3.72 -1.28
CA VAL A 122 -12.86 2.90 -0.17
C VAL A 122 -12.32 3.80 0.95
N ILE A 123 -12.85 3.59 2.16
CA ILE A 123 -12.40 4.29 3.36
C ILE A 123 -11.76 3.28 4.30
N GLY A 124 -10.55 3.56 4.79
CA GLY A 124 -9.85 2.67 5.70
C GLY A 124 -9.28 3.41 6.89
N ALA A 125 -9.32 2.80 8.08
CA ALA A 125 -8.57 3.27 9.23
C ALA A 125 -7.09 2.85 9.15
N ASP A 126 -6.47 3.15 8.01
CA ASP A 126 -5.04 3.09 7.76
C ASP A 126 -4.65 4.15 6.73
N SER A 127 -3.50 4.81 6.95
CA SER A 127 -3.01 5.89 6.08
C SER A 127 -2.73 5.45 4.64
N HIS A 128 -2.35 4.19 4.43
CA HIS A 128 -1.95 3.62 3.15
C HIS A 128 -3.13 3.00 2.38
N THR A 129 -4.37 3.23 2.82
CA THR A 129 -5.59 2.87 2.07
C THR A 129 -5.59 3.43 0.65
N CYS A 130 -4.87 4.54 0.40
CA CYS A 130 -4.62 5.10 -0.93
C CYS A 130 -4.02 4.10 -1.95
N THR A 131 -3.46 2.97 -1.49
CA THR A 131 -2.98 1.86 -2.33
C THR A 131 -4.01 1.42 -3.37
N TYR A 132 -5.30 1.38 -3.01
CA TYR A 132 -6.34 0.83 -3.89
C TYR A 132 -6.63 1.68 -5.13
N GLY A 133 -6.16 2.92 -5.16
CA GLY A 133 -6.27 3.74 -6.36
C GLY A 133 -5.46 3.22 -7.55
N ALA A 134 -4.55 2.27 -7.35
CA ALA A 134 -3.91 1.54 -8.46
C ALA A 134 -4.91 0.74 -9.32
N LEU A 135 -6.07 0.40 -8.75
CA LEU A 135 -7.19 -0.27 -9.44
C LEU A 135 -8.18 0.72 -10.06
N GLY A 136 -7.95 2.03 -9.95
CA GLY A 136 -8.94 3.05 -10.31
C GLY A 136 -10.01 3.28 -9.25
N CYS A 137 -9.68 3.11 -7.96
CA CYS A 137 -10.56 3.45 -6.85
C CYS A 137 -10.25 4.86 -6.31
N PHE A 138 -11.26 5.58 -5.83
CA PHE A 138 -10.98 6.65 -4.87
C PHE A 138 -10.83 6.00 -3.49
N SER A 139 -9.64 6.08 -2.91
CA SER A 139 -9.33 5.41 -1.65
C SER A 139 -8.50 6.28 -0.74
N THR A 140 -8.87 6.36 0.54
CA THR A 140 -8.20 7.27 1.47
C THR A 140 -8.26 6.75 2.91
N GLY A 141 -7.21 7.10 3.67
CA GLY A 141 -7.12 6.82 5.09
C GLY A 141 -7.93 7.82 5.92
N VAL A 142 -8.51 7.35 7.02
CA VAL A 142 -9.25 8.16 8.01
C VAL A 142 -8.96 7.68 9.44
N GLY A 143 -9.43 8.42 10.44
CA GLY A 143 -9.30 8.03 11.84
C GLY A 143 -10.32 6.98 12.29
N SER A 144 -10.12 6.41 13.48
CA SER A 144 -11.07 5.45 14.08
C SER A 144 -12.47 6.03 14.31
N THR A 145 -12.59 7.34 14.55
CA THR A 145 -13.88 8.03 14.69
C THR A 145 -14.65 8.03 13.37
N ASP A 146 -13.97 8.33 12.25
CA ASP A 146 -14.58 8.35 10.93
C ASP A 146 -15.02 6.95 10.51
N ILE A 147 -14.20 5.92 10.75
CA ILE A 147 -14.61 4.53 10.49
C ILE A 147 -15.81 4.13 11.35
N ALA A 148 -15.87 4.53 12.63
CA ALA A 148 -17.04 4.27 13.44
C ALA A 148 -18.30 4.93 12.88
N SER A 149 -18.18 6.16 12.38
CA SER A 149 -19.27 6.87 11.68
C SER A 149 -19.68 6.14 10.41
N VAL A 150 -18.73 5.72 9.57
CA VAL A 150 -19.00 4.93 8.36
C VAL A 150 -19.67 3.61 8.69
N TRP A 151 -19.24 2.92 9.75
CA TRP A 151 -19.92 1.71 10.20
C TRP A 151 -21.36 1.95 10.63
N ALA A 152 -21.66 3.12 11.21
CA ALA A 152 -23.01 3.47 11.63
C ALA A 152 -23.91 3.91 10.46
N SER A 153 -23.39 4.67 9.50
CA SER A 153 -24.20 5.34 8.46
C SER A 153 -24.03 4.78 7.05
N GLY A 154 -22.91 4.11 6.76
CA GLY A 154 -22.48 3.75 5.40
C GLY A 154 -21.94 4.92 4.58
N LYS A 155 -21.69 6.07 5.21
CA LYS A 155 -21.34 7.33 4.55
C LYS A 155 -20.16 8.03 5.20
N VAL A 156 -19.50 8.88 4.42
CA VAL A 156 -18.38 9.72 4.87
C VAL A 156 -18.49 11.13 4.30
N TRP A 157 -18.02 12.13 5.04
CA TRP A 157 -17.83 13.49 4.54
C TRP A 157 -16.43 13.66 3.98
N LEU A 158 -16.32 14.16 2.75
CA LEU A 158 -15.06 14.36 2.05
C LEU A 158 -14.99 15.79 1.50
N LYS A 159 -13.84 16.43 1.68
CA LYS A 159 -13.45 17.57 0.86
C LYS A 159 -12.86 17.03 -0.44
N ILE A 160 -13.37 17.50 -1.57
CA ILE A 160 -12.92 17.05 -2.88
C ILE A 160 -11.51 17.58 -3.13
N PRO A 161 -10.52 16.71 -3.40
CA PRO A 161 -9.16 17.13 -3.61
C PRO A 161 -8.97 17.72 -5.02
N GLU A 162 -8.12 18.74 -5.14
CA GLU A 162 -7.54 19.05 -6.45
C GLU A 162 -6.62 17.91 -6.91
N THR A 163 -6.39 17.77 -8.21
CA THR A 163 -5.54 16.70 -8.75
C THR A 163 -4.26 17.24 -9.36
N ILE A 164 -3.12 16.65 -8.98
CA ILE A 164 -1.84 16.80 -9.68
C ILE A 164 -1.67 15.62 -10.62
N LYS A 165 -1.38 15.90 -11.89
CA LYS A 165 -1.13 14.86 -12.88
C LYS A 165 0.37 14.64 -13.07
N PHE A 166 0.81 13.40 -12.83
CA PHE A 166 2.20 12.97 -13.01
C PHE A 166 2.32 12.11 -14.25
N ILE A 167 3.10 12.57 -15.24
CA ILE A 167 3.23 11.92 -16.55
C ILE A 167 4.63 11.28 -16.65
N TYR A 168 4.68 9.95 -16.62
CA TYR A 168 5.92 9.17 -16.70
C TYR A 168 6.16 8.64 -18.11
N GLU A 169 7.19 9.18 -18.76
CA GLU A 169 7.56 8.84 -20.13
C GLU A 169 9.01 8.35 -20.24
N GLY A 170 9.32 7.64 -21.32
CA GLY A 170 10.65 7.08 -21.58
C GLY A 170 10.74 5.57 -21.33
N LYS A 171 11.94 5.09 -21.01
CA LYS A 171 12.25 3.67 -20.82
C LYS A 171 12.83 3.44 -19.43
N LYS A 172 12.26 2.48 -18.67
CA LYS A 172 12.80 2.09 -17.36
C LYS A 172 14.23 1.56 -17.51
N ASN A 173 15.13 2.06 -16.66
CA ASN A 173 16.48 1.50 -16.52
C ASN A 173 16.42 0.15 -15.80
N LYS A 174 17.51 -0.62 -15.91
CA LYS A 174 17.64 -1.91 -15.20
C LYS A 174 17.50 -1.69 -13.70
N TRP A 175 16.75 -2.56 -13.03
CA TRP A 175 16.49 -2.50 -11.59
C TRP A 175 15.70 -1.28 -11.11
N VAL A 176 15.03 -0.56 -12.02
CA VAL A 176 14.10 0.52 -11.70
C VAL A 176 12.67 0.00 -11.76
N TYR A 177 11.97 0.13 -10.65
CA TYR A 177 10.60 -0.34 -10.43
C TYR A 177 9.69 0.82 -9.98
N GLY A 178 8.39 0.56 -9.83
CA GLY A 178 7.41 1.52 -9.30
C GLY A 178 7.87 2.17 -7.99
N LYS A 179 8.60 1.43 -7.14
CA LYS A 179 9.24 1.94 -5.92
C LYS A 179 10.19 3.10 -6.19
N ASP A 180 11.05 2.97 -7.19
CA ASP A 180 12.02 4.01 -7.54
C ASP A 180 11.33 5.20 -8.20
N LEU A 181 10.29 4.96 -9.01
CA LEU A 181 9.50 6.04 -9.62
C LEU A 181 8.82 6.90 -8.57
N ILE A 182 8.17 6.28 -7.58
CA ILE A 182 7.48 7.03 -6.51
C ILE A 182 8.46 7.67 -5.54
N LEU A 183 9.56 7.00 -5.16
CA LEU A 183 10.61 7.63 -4.36
C LEU A 183 11.22 8.84 -5.07
N TYR A 184 11.56 8.73 -6.35
CA TYR A 184 12.05 9.86 -7.14
C TYR A 184 11.04 11.02 -7.15
N THR A 185 9.76 10.71 -7.25
CA THR A 185 8.68 11.71 -7.26
C THR A 185 8.56 12.41 -5.90
N ILE A 186 8.51 11.65 -4.80
CA ILE A 186 8.46 12.20 -3.43
C ILE A 186 9.73 13.02 -3.13
N GLY A 187 10.90 12.58 -3.61
CA GLY A 187 12.14 13.35 -3.48
C GLY A 187 12.13 14.68 -4.23
N LYS A 188 11.40 14.76 -5.34
CA LYS A 188 11.24 16.01 -6.12
C LYS A 188 10.24 16.97 -5.49
N ILE A 189 9.13 16.47 -4.94
CA ILE A 189 8.03 17.31 -4.45
C ILE A 189 8.01 17.50 -2.93
N GLY A 190 8.76 16.70 -2.17
CA GLY A 190 8.78 16.73 -0.71
C GLY A 190 7.60 15.97 -0.07
N VAL A 191 7.59 15.93 1.27
CA VAL A 191 6.57 15.21 2.05
C VAL A 191 5.20 15.92 2.09
N ASP A 192 5.14 17.19 1.73
CA ASP A 192 3.89 17.98 1.65
C ASP A 192 3.57 18.43 0.21
N GLY A 193 4.34 17.97 -0.78
CA GLY A 193 4.23 18.42 -2.17
C GLY A 193 2.89 18.13 -2.85
N ALA A 194 2.13 17.18 -2.29
CA ALA A 194 0.78 16.84 -2.72
C ALA A 194 -0.24 16.96 -1.58
N ASN A 195 0.02 17.77 -0.55
CA ASN A 195 -0.86 17.89 0.62
C ASN A 195 -2.33 18.14 0.23
N TYR A 196 -3.23 17.27 0.70
CA TYR A 196 -4.67 17.24 0.39
C TYR A 196 -5.04 17.15 -1.11
N LYS A 197 -4.10 16.79 -1.98
CA LYS A 197 -4.32 16.61 -3.43
C LYS A 197 -4.41 15.13 -3.79
N ALA A 198 -5.07 14.81 -4.89
CA ALA A 198 -4.98 13.50 -5.52
C ALA A 198 -3.76 13.47 -6.46
N MET A 199 -2.96 12.41 -6.40
CA MET A 199 -1.88 12.16 -7.35
C MET A 199 -2.39 11.22 -8.46
N GLU A 200 -2.62 11.75 -9.66
CA GLU A 200 -3.01 10.95 -10.82
C GLU A 200 -1.77 10.56 -11.62
N PHE A 201 -1.46 9.26 -11.66
CA PHE A 201 -0.28 8.73 -12.36
C PHE A 201 -0.65 8.25 -13.76
N THR A 202 0.03 8.77 -14.77
CA THR A 202 -0.19 8.40 -16.18
C THR A 202 1.12 8.37 -16.97
N GLY A 203 1.02 8.16 -18.28
CA GLY A 203 2.14 8.11 -19.22
C GLY A 203 2.45 6.69 -19.71
N SER A 204 3.27 6.60 -20.76
CA SER A 204 3.56 5.32 -21.42
C SER A 204 4.25 4.30 -20.52
N VAL A 205 4.98 4.76 -19.50
CA VAL A 205 5.60 3.89 -18.51
C VAL A 205 4.55 3.27 -17.59
N ILE A 206 3.63 4.07 -17.04
CA ILE A 206 2.57 3.60 -16.12
C ILE A 206 1.67 2.57 -16.80
N ARG A 207 1.27 2.82 -18.06
CA ARG A 207 0.45 1.89 -18.85
C ARG A 207 1.11 0.53 -19.09
N LYS A 208 2.43 0.41 -18.92
CA LYS A 208 3.18 -0.85 -19.06
C LYS A 208 3.58 -1.47 -17.72
N LEU A 209 3.37 -0.77 -16.60
CA LEU A 209 3.70 -1.31 -15.29
C LEU A 209 2.76 -2.47 -14.92
N PRO A 210 3.27 -3.56 -14.33
CA PRO A 210 2.42 -4.55 -13.70
C PRO A 210 1.65 -3.93 -12.53
N MET A 211 0.52 -4.53 -12.16
CA MET A 211 -0.34 -4.00 -11.09
C MET A 211 0.39 -3.84 -9.75
N THR A 212 1.34 -4.69 -9.43
CA THR A 212 2.11 -4.62 -8.17
C THR A 212 3.00 -3.38 -8.09
N GLU A 213 3.58 -2.95 -9.21
CA GLU A 213 4.29 -1.68 -9.28
C GLU A 213 3.34 -0.47 -9.23
N ARG A 214 2.11 -0.57 -9.76
CA ARG A 214 1.09 0.48 -9.60
C ARG A 214 0.61 0.60 -8.16
N LEU A 215 0.36 -0.53 -7.49
CA LEU A 215 0.03 -0.61 -6.07
C LEU A 215 1.13 0.03 -5.22
N THR A 216 2.40 -0.25 -5.53
CA THR A 216 3.55 0.41 -4.90
C THR A 216 3.46 1.95 -4.99
N MET A 217 3.18 2.48 -6.18
CA MET A 217 3.14 3.93 -6.40
C MET A 217 1.97 4.59 -5.66
N CYS A 218 0.75 4.04 -5.77
CA CYS A 218 -0.42 4.55 -5.08
C CYS A 218 -0.30 4.43 -3.56
N ASN A 219 0.32 3.36 -3.05
CA ASN A 219 0.59 3.18 -1.62
C ASN A 219 1.39 4.35 -1.06
N MET A 220 2.47 4.74 -1.73
CA MET A 220 3.36 5.79 -1.21
C MET A 220 2.89 7.22 -1.50
N SER A 221 1.74 7.44 -2.13
CA SER A 221 1.21 8.79 -2.37
C SER A 221 1.02 9.58 -1.07
N ILE A 222 0.62 8.92 0.02
CA ILE A 222 0.47 9.55 1.33
C ILE A 222 1.80 10.07 1.89
N GLU A 223 2.94 9.55 1.46
CA GLU A 223 4.27 10.02 1.89
C GLU A 223 4.67 11.36 1.24
N ALA A 224 3.88 11.85 0.28
CA ALA A 224 3.92 13.21 -0.25
C ALA A 224 2.74 14.08 0.26
N GLY A 225 2.00 13.60 1.26
CA GLY A 225 0.84 14.30 1.84
C GLY A 225 -0.45 14.13 1.03
N ALA A 226 -0.43 13.32 -0.03
CA ALA A 226 -1.59 13.16 -0.91
C ALA A 226 -2.79 12.55 -0.18
N LYS A 227 -3.98 13.03 -0.54
CA LYS A 227 -5.24 12.45 -0.07
C LYS A 227 -5.46 11.04 -0.64
N SER A 228 -5.04 10.84 -1.89
CA SER A 228 -5.09 9.58 -2.62
C SER A 228 -4.04 9.57 -3.75
N GLY A 229 -3.66 8.37 -4.21
CA GLY A 229 -2.96 8.16 -5.47
C GLY A 229 -3.82 7.30 -6.37
N ILE A 230 -3.90 7.60 -7.67
CA ILE A 230 -4.81 6.91 -8.60
C ILE A 230 -4.16 6.64 -9.96
N VAL A 231 -4.47 5.48 -10.53
CA VAL A 231 -4.15 5.09 -11.90
C VAL A 231 -5.46 4.72 -12.60
N GLU A 232 -5.66 5.21 -13.81
CA GLU A 232 -6.81 4.80 -14.62
C GLU A 232 -6.78 3.29 -14.89
N PRO A 233 -7.90 2.57 -14.71
CA PRO A 233 -7.99 1.16 -15.02
C PRO A 233 -7.79 0.91 -16.53
N ASP A 234 -6.99 -0.11 -16.83
CA ASP A 234 -6.74 -0.58 -18.20
C ASP A 234 -6.77 -2.11 -18.25
N GLU A 235 -6.36 -2.70 -19.38
CA GLU A 235 -6.38 -4.16 -19.53
C GLU A 235 -5.48 -4.90 -18.54
N ILE A 236 -4.38 -4.29 -18.08
CA ILE A 236 -3.53 -4.88 -17.03
C ILE A 236 -4.29 -4.89 -15.70
N THR A 237 -5.03 -3.82 -15.40
CA THR A 237 -5.95 -3.79 -14.25
C THR A 237 -7.01 -4.88 -14.38
N MET A 238 -7.59 -5.05 -15.57
CA MET A 238 -8.64 -6.04 -15.80
C MET A 238 -8.13 -7.48 -15.71
N GLU A 239 -6.95 -7.75 -16.24
CA GLU A 239 -6.28 -9.05 -16.10
C GLU A 239 -6.01 -9.39 -14.63
N PHE A 240 -5.54 -8.42 -13.84
CA PHE A 240 -5.37 -8.60 -12.41
C PHE A 240 -6.70 -8.91 -11.72
N VAL A 241 -7.74 -8.10 -11.96
CA VAL A 241 -9.07 -8.30 -11.37
C VAL A 241 -9.60 -9.70 -11.71
N ARG A 242 -9.51 -10.15 -12.98
CA ARG A 242 -9.95 -11.50 -13.41
C ARG A 242 -9.24 -12.64 -12.66
N ARG A 243 -7.99 -12.43 -12.22
CA ARG A 243 -7.20 -13.42 -11.47
C ARG A 243 -7.53 -13.46 -9.98
N THR A 244 -8.15 -12.42 -9.43
CA THR A 244 -8.54 -12.38 -8.02
C THR A 244 -9.55 -13.47 -7.67
N LYS A 245 -9.66 -13.82 -6.38
CA LYS A 245 -10.59 -14.87 -5.94
C LYS A 245 -12.03 -14.58 -6.34
N SER A 246 -12.49 -13.34 -6.14
CA SER A 246 -13.84 -12.90 -6.49
C SER A 246 -13.99 -12.62 -7.97
N GLY A 247 -12.92 -12.15 -8.63
CA GLY A 247 -12.99 -11.69 -10.02
C GLY A 247 -13.16 -12.78 -11.06
N ARG A 248 -12.81 -14.04 -10.75
CA ARG A 248 -13.10 -15.20 -11.60
C ARG A 248 -14.60 -15.40 -11.87
N ASN A 249 -15.46 -14.83 -11.02
CA ASN A 249 -16.92 -14.95 -11.13
C ASN A 249 -17.60 -13.65 -11.61
N LEU A 250 -16.83 -12.61 -11.97
CA LEU A 250 -17.40 -11.34 -12.43
C LEU A 250 -17.94 -11.43 -13.87
N LYS A 251 -19.09 -10.79 -14.11
CA LYS A 251 -19.70 -10.70 -15.44
C LYS A 251 -18.90 -9.74 -16.34
N SER A 252 -18.76 -10.09 -17.62
CA SER A 252 -18.03 -9.30 -18.63
C SER A 252 -18.49 -7.85 -18.76
N LYS A 253 -19.78 -7.56 -18.52
CA LYS A 253 -20.35 -6.21 -18.60
C LYS A 253 -19.66 -5.20 -17.67
N PHE A 254 -19.23 -5.62 -16.48
CA PHE A 254 -18.55 -4.72 -15.54
C PHE A 254 -17.16 -4.31 -16.04
N MET A 255 -16.45 -5.19 -16.74
CA MET A 255 -15.12 -4.85 -17.29
C MET A 255 -15.16 -3.73 -18.33
N GLY A 256 -16.18 -3.70 -19.19
CA GLY A 256 -16.33 -2.60 -20.17
C GLY A 256 -16.51 -1.25 -19.48
N GLN A 257 -17.38 -1.19 -18.47
CA GLN A 257 -17.63 0.03 -17.68
C GLN A 257 -16.38 0.51 -16.94
N TRP A 258 -15.56 -0.42 -16.43
CA TRP A 258 -14.32 -0.06 -15.78
C TRP A 258 -13.28 0.49 -16.74
N LEU A 259 -13.18 -0.02 -17.97
CA LEU A 259 -12.27 0.54 -18.98
C LEU A 259 -12.67 1.95 -19.44
N ASP A 260 -13.93 2.33 -19.26
CA ASP A 260 -14.44 3.67 -19.53
C ASP A 260 -14.25 4.64 -18.35
N LEU A 261 -13.84 4.14 -17.18
CA LEU A 261 -13.57 4.95 -16.00
C LEU A 261 -12.24 5.69 -16.16
N LYS A 262 -12.28 6.84 -16.83
CA LYS A 262 -11.13 7.69 -17.15
C LYS A 262 -11.45 9.16 -16.92
N SER A 263 -10.42 9.96 -16.70
CA SER A 263 -10.51 11.42 -16.73
C SER A 263 -11.04 11.88 -18.09
N ASP A 264 -11.83 12.95 -18.11
CA ASP A 264 -12.29 13.56 -19.36
C ASP A 264 -11.12 14.08 -20.21
N ARG A 265 -11.38 14.32 -21.50
CA ARG A 265 -10.41 15.01 -22.35
C ARG A 265 -10.35 16.47 -21.92
N ALA A 266 -9.16 17.05 -21.78
CA ALA A 266 -8.94 18.45 -21.40
C ALA A 266 -9.53 18.82 -20.01
N VAL A 267 -9.09 18.12 -18.96
CA VAL A 267 -9.33 18.47 -17.56
C VAL A 267 -8.29 19.49 -17.08
N ASP A 268 -8.72 20.45 -16.27
CA ASP A 268 -7.86 21.43 -15.62
C ASP A 268 -7.23 20.84 -14.35
N TYR A 269 -5.99 20.36 -14.47
CA TYR A 269 -5.21 19.89 -13.32
C TYR A 269 -4.56 21.07 -12.59
N CYS A 270 -4.57 21.04 -11.25
CA CYS A 270 -3.92 22.11 -10.47
C CYS A 270 -2.39 22.17 -10.67
N ASN A 271 -1.79 21.06 -11.11
CA ASN A 271 -0.40 21.01 -11.54
C ASN A 271 -0.14 19.81 -12.47
N LEU A 272 0.85 19.94 -13.35
CA LEU A 272 1.31 18.92 -14.30
C LEU A 272 2.81 18.68 -14.08
N VAL A 273 3.18 17.44 -13.78
CA VAL A 273 4.57 17.07 -13.51
C VAL A 273 5.01 15.99 -14.50
N GLU A 274 5.85 16.38 -15.45
CA GLU A 274 6.45 15.45 -16.41
C GLU A 274 7.74 14.84 -15.86
N ILE A 275 7.89 13.53 -16.02
CA ILE A 275 9.02 12.75 -15.50
C ILE A 275 9.58 11.88 -16.63
N ASN A 276 10.82 12.18 -17.03
CA ASN A 276 11.58 11.33 -17.94
C ASN A 276 12.25 10.19 -17.15
N VAL A 277 11.65 9.00 -17.23
CA VAL A 277 12.06 7.81 -16.47
C VAL A 277 13.41 7.27 -16.91
N SER A 278 13.86 7.53 -18.14
CA SER A 278 15.17 7.11 -18.62
C SER A 278 16.34 7.73 -17.84
N LYS A 279 16.08 8.81 -17.07
CA LYS A 279 17.06 9.46 -16.20
C LYS A 279 17.04 8.97 -14.75
N ILE A 280 16.14 8.03 -14.42
CA ILE A 280 15.99 7.50 -13.06
C ILE A 280 16.87 6.26 -12.91
N GLU A 281 17.73 6.28 -11.90
CA GLU A 281 18.46 5.12 -11.39
C GLU A 281 17.71 4.51 -10.19
N PRO A 282 18.06 3.31 -9.70
CA PRO A 282 17.50 2.82 -8.44
C PRO A 282 17.68 3.84 -7.32
N GLN A 283 16.60 4.12 -6.59
CA GLN A 283 16.54 5.16 -5.56
C GLN A 283 16.61 4.53 -4.17
N VAL A 284 17.20 5.28 -3.24
CA VAL A 284 17.17 4.99 -1.81
C VAL A 284 16.72 6.25 -1.07
N ALA A 285 15.68 6.15 -0.25
CA ALA A 285 15.32 7.20 0.70
C ALA A 285 16.16 7.04 1.99
N LEU A 286 16.94 8.04 2.34
CA LEU A 286 17.74 8.08 3.55
C LEU A 286 16.88 8.55 4.74
N PRO A 287 17.25 8.20 5.98
CA PRO A 287 16.58 8.71 7.16
C PRO A 287 16.59 10.25 7.22
N HIS A 288 15.65 10.90 7.90
CA HIS A 288 14.45 10.34 8.54
C HIS A 288 13.16 10.71 7.78
N LEU A 289 13.26 10.92 6.46
CA LEU A 289 12.12 11.34 5.63
C LEU A 289 12.09 10.57 4.30
N PRO A 290 10.91 10.11 3.85
CA PRO A 290 10.77 9.44 2.56
C PRO A 290 11.21 10.29 1.36
N SER A 291 11.19 11.62 1.50
CA SER A 291 11.65 12.57 0.47
C SER A 291 13.17 12.75 0.41
N ASN A 292 13.95 12.26 1.38
CA ASN A 292 15.41 12.37 1.35
C ASN A 292 16.01 11.30 0.43
N THR A 293 15.70 11.36 -0.87
CA THR A 293 16.07 10.32 -1.84
C THR A 293 17.35 10.64 -2.59
N LYS A 294 18.18 9.62 -2.82
CA LYS A 294 19.34 9.70 -3.71
C LYS A 294 19.41 8.45 -4.60
N PRO A 295 19.96 8.58 -5.82
CA PRO A 295 20.40 7.42 -6.59
C PRO A 295 21.37 6.56 -5.78
N VAL A 296 21.22 5.23 -5.87
CA VAL A 296 22.10 4.28 -5.16
C VAL A 296 23.58 4.47 -5.51
N SER A 297 23.89 4.93 -6.72
CA SER A 297 25.24 5.22 -7.21
C SER A 297 25.92 6.39 -6.50
N LYS A 298 25.13 7.28 -5.87
CA LYS A 298 25.63 8.46 -5.16
C LYS A 298 25.78 8.24 -3.65
N LEU A 299 25.54 7.03 -3.17
CA LEU A 299 25.71 6.69 -1.76
C LEU A 299 27.15 6.26 -1.48
N GLY A 300 27.68 6.73 -0.35
CA GLY A 300 28.92 6.21 0.23
C GLY A 300 28.72 4.82 0.85
N THR A 301 29.71 4.38 1.63
CA THR A 301 29.61 3.12 2.38
C THR A 301 28.69 3.30 3.58
N ILE A 302 27.49 2.72 3.51
CA ILE A 302 26.53 2.68 4.62
C ILE A 302 26.34 1.21 4.99
N LEU A 303 26.92 0.79 6.12
CA LEU A 303 26.70 -0.55 6.67
C LEU A 303 25.25 -0.69 7.14
N VAL A 304 24.73 -1.91 7.08
CA VAL A 304 23.38 -2.24 7.57
C VAL A 304 23.46 -3.43 8.51
N ASP A 305 22.57 -3.46 9.50
CA ASP A 305 22.44 -4.54 10.47
C ASP A 305 21.24 -5.45 10.12
N GLN A 306 20.25 -4.88 9.43
CA GLN A 306 19.03 -5.58 9.06
C GLN A 306 18.57 -5.22 7.64
N VAL A 307 18.01 -6.18 6.93
CA VAL A 307 17.31 -5.99 5.66
C VAL A 307 15.90 -6.52 5.78
N VAL A 308 14.92 -5.74 5.35
CA VAL A 308 13.51 -6.14 5.31
C VAL A 308 13.02 -6.12 3.87
N ILE A 309 12.61 -7.28 3.35
CA ILE A 309 11.97 -7.42 2.04
C ILE A 309 10.55 -7.93 2.24
N GLY A 310 9.57 -7.10 1.88
CA GLY A 310 8.16 -7.41 2.05
C GLY A 310 7.43 -6.41 2.93
N SER A 311 6.30 -5.90 2.42
CA SER A 311 5.41 -4.93 3.07
C SER A 311 4.14 -4.77 2.23
N CYS A 312 3.23 -3.86 2.61
CA CYS A 312 2.14 -3.42 1.73
C CYS A 312 2.63 -2.75 0.43
N THR A 313 3.89 -2.29 0.41
CA THR A 313 4.50 -1.65 -0.76
C THR A 313 5.15 -2.67 -1.70
N ASN A 314 5.95 -3.61 -1.17
CA ASN A 314 6.76 -4.53 -1.98
C ASN A 314 6.85 -5.95 -1.38
N GLY A 315 5.72 -6.51 -0.99
CA GLY A 315 5.60 -7.91 -0.55
C GLY A 315 4.87 -8.82 -1.54
N PHE A 316 4.74 -8.40 -2.80
CA PHE A 316 4.05 -9.17 -3.83
C PHE A 316 4.91 -10.32 -4.37
N LEU A 317 4.31 -11.25 -5.11
CA LEU A 317 5.04 -12.41 -5.66
C LEU A 317 6.19 -11.99 -6.58
N GLU A 318 6.00 -10.95 -7.40
CA GLU A 318 7.05 -10.40 -8.27
C GLU A 318 8.23 -9.85 -7.45
N ASP A 319 7.97 -9.20 -6.31
CA ASP A 319 9.02 -8.71 -5.42
C ASP A 319 9.82 -9.88 -4.82
N MET A 320 9.11 -10.96 -4.42
CA MET A 320 9.74 -12.18 -3.92
C MET A 320 10.63 -12.83 -4.99
N ARG A 321 10.15 -12.92 -6.23
CA ARG A 321 10.94 -13.46 -7.36
C ARG A 321 12.19 -12.63 -7.64
N ILE A 322 12.08 -11.28 -7.60
CA ILE A 322 13.22 -10.37 -7.77
C ILE A 322 14.28 -10.62 -6.69
N ALA A 323 13.85 -10.64 -5.41
CA ALA A 323 14.77 -10.86 -4.29
C ALA A 323 15.41 -12.26 -4.36
N ALA A 324 14.63 -13.31 -4.60
CA ALA A 324 15.12 -14.68 -4.70
C ALA A 324 16.12 -14.83 -5.86
N GLY A 325 15.86 -14.21 -7.01
CA GLY A 325 16.77 -14.24 -8.16
C GLY A 325 18.17 -13.67 -7.85
N ILE A 326 18.24 -12.67 -6.97
CA ILE A 326 19.51 -12.04 -6.54
C ILE A 326 20.19 -12.86 -5.43
N LEU A 327 19.40 -13.46 -4.53
CA LEU A 327 19.89 -14.25 -3.39
C LEU A 327 20.31 -15.67 -3.77
N LYS A 328 19.81 -16.22 -4.89
CA LYS A 328 20.05 -17.61 -5.30
C LYS A 328 21.55 -17.93 -5.38
N GLY A 329 21.96 -18.96 -4.65
CA GLY A 329 23.35 -19.42 -4.59
C GLY A 329 24.30 -18.49 -3.83
N LYS A 330 23.79 -17.46 -3.14
CA LYS A 330 24.57 -16.53 -2.32
C LYS A 330 24.20 -16.66 -0.85
N LYS A 331 25.03 -16.10 0.03
CA LYS A 331 24.77 -16.02 1.47
C LYS A 331 24.66 -14.57 1.88
N VAL A 332 23.70 -14.29 2.75
CA VAL A 332 23.56 -13.01 3.46
C VAL A 332 24.82 -12.77 4.28
N HIS A 333 25.24 -11.50 4.38
CA HIS A 333 26.40 -11.12 5.16
C HIS A 333 26.24 -11.58 6.63
N LYS A 334 27.28 -12.16 7.23
CA LYS A 334 27.20 -12.85 8.54
C LYS A 334 26.69 -12.00 9.73
N TYR A 335 26.73 -10.68 9.61
CA TYR A 335 26.26 -9.74 10.63
C TYR A 335 24.97 -9.00 10.23
N VAL A 336 24.29 -9.47 9.18
CA VAL A 336 23.05 -8.87 8.69
C VAL A 336 21.90 -9.85 8.86
N ARG A 337 20.80 -9.36 9.43
CA ARG A 337 19.54 -10.11 9.53
C ARG A 337 18.69 -9.80 8.30
N LEU A 338 18.46 -10.78 7.44
CA LEU A 338 17.51 -10.64 6.32
C LEU A 338 16.15 -11.18 6.74
N LEU A 339 15.12 -10.34 6.72
CA LEU A 339 13.73 -10.69 7.02
C LEU A 339 12.88 -10.61 5.76
N ILE A 340 12.16 -11.68 5.44
CA ILE A 340 11.29 -11.79 4.26
C ILE A 340 9.83 -11.87 4.70
N PHE A 341 8.97 -11.01 4.16
CA PHE A 341 7.54 -10.93 4.47
C PHE A 341 6.69 -11.04 3.19
N PRO A 342 6.29 -12.25 2.77
CA PRO A 342 5.28 -12.42 1.73
C PRO A 342 3.97 -11.74 2.19
N ALA A 343 3.41 -10.83 1.38
CA ALA A 343 2.35 -9.95 1.86
C ALA A 343 1.04 -10.68 2.21
N THR A 344 0.75 -11.82 1.59
CA THR A 344 -0.48 -12.59 1.83
C THR A 344 -0.17 -14.09 1.97
N PRO A 345 -1.09 -14.89 2.55
CA PRO A 345 -0.97 -16.33 2.59
C PRO A 345 -0.89 -16.98 1.20
N GLU A 346 -1.53 -16.38 0.19
CA GLU A 346 -1.47 -16.90 -1.19
C GLU A 346 -0.10 -16.61 -1.81
N ILE A 347 0.45 -15.41 -1.66
CA ILE A 347 1.82 -15.10 -2.10
C ILE A 347 2.83 -16.00 -1.38
N TYR A 348 2.65 -16.23 -0.07
CA TYR A 348 3.48 -17.17 0.68
C TYR A 348 3.42 -18.57 0.05
N ARG A 349 2.21 -19.09 -0.19
CA ARG A 349 2.00 -20.42 -0.81
C ARG A 349 2.60 -20.51 -2.21
N GLN A 350 2.46 -19.46 -3.02
CA GLN A 350 3.05 -19.39 -4.36
C GLN A 350 4.58 -19.37 -4.29
N SER A 351 5.14 -18.59 -3.37
CA SER A 351 6.58 -18.55 -3.11
C SER A 351 7.12 -19.91 -2.70
N LEU A 352 6.36 -20.67 -1.89
CA LEU A 352 6.72 -22.04 -1.51
C LEU A 352 6.70 -22.98 -2.73
N LYS A 353 5.63 -22.94 -3.53
CA LYS A 353 5.50 -23.78 -4.74
C LYS A 353 6.58 -23.50 -5.79
N GLU A 354 7.04 -22.26 -5.89
CA GLU A 354 8.10 -21.85 -6.81
C GLU A 354 9.52 -22.07 -6.25
N GLY A 355 9.65 -22.61 -5.03
CA GLY A 355 10.95 -22.83 -4.38
C GLY A 355 11.66 -21.54 -3.94
N LEU A 356 10.94 -20.40 -3.91
CA LEU A 356 11.51 -19.11 -3.48
C LEU A 356 11.82 -19.14 -1.98
N ILE A 357 10.99 -19.83 -1.19
CA ILE A 357 11.20 -19.99 0.26
C ILE A 357 12.52 -20.71 0.55
N ASP A 358 12.82 -21.79 -0.17
CA ASP A 358 14.07 -22.52 -0.02
C ASP A 358 15.27 -21.63 -0.35
N ILE A 359 15.18 -20.83 -1.43
CA ILE A 359 16.23 -19.86 -1.78
C ILE A 359 16.46 -18.84 -0.65
N PHE A 360 15.39 -18.33 -0.03
CA PHE A 360 15.51 -17.39 1.08
C PHE A 360 16.20 -18.03 2.29
N ILE A 361 15.76 -19.23 2.69
CA ILE A 361 16.34 -19.97 3.82
C ILE A 361 17.80 -20.34 3.53
N ASP A 362 18.08 -20.85 2.33
CA ASP A 362 19.43 -21.19 1.89
C ASP A 362 20.36 -19.98 1.90
N SER A 363 19.85 -18.79 1.60
CA SER A 363 20.65 -17.56 1.70
C SER A 363 20.95 -17.13 3.15
N GLY A 364 20.26 -17.70 4.15
CA GLY A 364 20.32 -17.30 5.55
C GLY A 364 19.23 -16.28 5.95
N GLY A 365 18.21 -16.10 5.11
CA GLY A 365 17.07 -15.24 5.38
C GLY A 365 16.03 -15.90 6.28
N ILE A 366 15.28 -15.08 7.03
CA ILE A 366 14.20 -15.49 7.91
C ILE A 366 12.87 -15.17 7.21
N VAL A 367 12.15 -16.20 6.81
CA VAL A 367 10.82 -16.06 6.22
C VAL A 367 9.78 -15.96 7.32
N ASN A 368 9.08 -14.83 7.37
CA ASN A 368 8.08 -14.50 8.37
C ASN A 368 6.67 -14.80 7.86
N PRO A 369 5.69 -15.02 8.76
CA PRO A 369 4.29 -15.08 8.36
C PRO A 369 3.85 -13.78 7.67
N PRO A 370 2.75 -13.79 6.89
CA PRO A 370 2.19 -12.58 6.31
C PRO A 370 1.71 -11.59 7.40
N THR A 371 2.52 -10.57 7.67
CA THR A 371 2.23 -9.48 8.62
C THR A 371 2.94 -8.21 8.15
N CYS A 372 2.45 -7.04 8.58
CA CYS A 372 3.16 -5.77 8.38
C CYS A 372 4.56 -5.73 9.04
N GLY A 373 4.87 -6.70 9.92
CA GLY A 373 6.21 -6.90 10.46
C GLY A 373 6.69 -5.69 11.27
N PRO A 374 7.95 -5.25 11.10
CA PRO A 374 8.51 -4.17 11.92
C PRO A 374 8.11 -2.79 11.41
N CYS A 375 7.17 -2.67 10.45
CA CYS A 375 6.80 -1.39 9.84
C CYS A 375 6.37 -0.32 10.87
N LEU A 376 5.73 -0.72 11.97
CA LEU A 376 5.36 0.16 13.09
C LEU A 376 6.32 0.06 14.30
N GLY A 377 7.40 -0.71 14.20
CA GLY A 377 8.40 -0.86 15.26
C GLY A 377 7.94 -1.68 16.46
N GLY A 378 6.85 -2.45 16.31
CA GLY A 378 6.28 -3.23 17.41
C GLY A 378 6.44 -4.74 17.30
N HIS A 379 6.79 -5.31 16.14
CA HIS A 379 6.66 -6.76 15.91
C HIS A 379 7.66 -7.27 14.85
N SER A 380 8.15 -8.51 15.01
CA SER A 380 8.91 -9.25 13.99
C SER A 380 10.08 -8.50 13.33
N GLY A 381 11.07 -8.06 14.13
CA GLY A 381 12.29 -7.41 13.60
C GLY A 381 12.52 -5.97 14.08
N VAL A 382 12.18 -5.69 15.34
CA VAL A 382 12.35 -4.37 15.96
C VAL A 382 13.84 -4.00 16.03
N LEU A 383 14.18 -2.76 15.66
CA LEU A 383 15.56 -2.25 15.67
C LEU A 383 15.97 -1.74 17.05
N ALA A 384 17.21 -2.05 17.44
CA ALA A 384 17.86 -1.52 18.63
C ALA A 384 18.48 -0.14 18.38
N LYS A 385 19.02 0.47 19.44
CA LYS A 385 19.72 1.75 19.38
C LYS A 385 20.91 1.69 18.42
N GLY A 386 20.95 2.62 17.46
CA GLY A 386 22.04 2.75 16.49
C GLY A 386 22.00 1.76 15.32
N GLU A 387 21.08 0.80 15.31
CA GLU A 387 20.95 -0.16 14.20
C GLU A 387 20.40 0.52 12.94
N LYS A 388 20.91 0.07 11.79
CA LYS A 388 20.52 0.55 10.46
C LYS A 388 19.82 -0.55 9.67
N CYS A 389 18.64 -0.24 9.14
CA CYS A 389 17.88 -1.14 8.29
C CYS A 389 17.70 -0.58 6.89
N ILE A 390 17.92 -1.39 5.85
CA ILE A 390 17.39 -1.12 4.52
C ILE A 390 16.14 -1.96 4.29
N SER A 391 15.04 -1.30 3.91
CA SER A 391 13.71 -1.89 3.89
C SER A 391 12.94 -1.55 2.62
N THR A 392 12.10 -2.48 2.19
CA THR A 392 11.12 -2.26 1.12
C THR A 392 9.75 -1.78 1.64
N THR A 393 9.70 -1.27 2.87
CA THR A 393 8.53 -0.55 3.43
C THR A 393 8.47 0.89 2.91
N ASN A 394 7.52 1.69 3.39
CA ASN A 394 7.20 3.04 2.90
C ASN A 394 7.59 4.19 3.85
N ARG A 395 7.97 3.91 5.10
CA ARG A 395 8.28 4.94 6.11
C ARG A 395 9.62 4.73 6.79
N ASN A 396 10.34 5.83 6.99
CA ASN A 396 11.64 5.84 7.64
C ASN A 396 11.82 6.96 8.68
N PHE A 397 10.72 7.42 9.29
CA PHE A 397 10.77 8.38 10.39
C PHE A 397 11.59 7.88 11.57
N CYS A 398 12.05 8.80 12.42
CA CYS A 398 12.72 8.48 13.68
C CYS A 398 11.88 7.50 14.52
N GLY A 399 12.50 6.41 15.00
CA GLY A 399 11.82 5.36 15.78
C GLY A 399 10.82 4.50 15.02
N ARG A 400 10.74 4.60 13.69
CA ARG A 400 9.67 3.93 12.92
C ARG A 400 9.68 2.40 13.06
N MET A 401 10.86 1.80 13.14
CA MET A 401 11.03 0.34 13.24
C MET A 401 11.53 -0.12 14.61
N GLY A 402 11.53 0.75 15.63
CA GLY A 402 12.00 0.40 16.96
C GLY A 402 12.56 1.59 17.71
N HIS A 403 13.81 1.48 18.16
CA HIS A 403 14.46 2.52 18.95
C HIS A 403 14.54 3.86 18.18
N LEU A 404 14.39 4.98 18.89
CA LEU A 404 14.39 6.33 18.30
C LEU A 404 15.69 6.62 17.51
N GLU A 405 16.82 6.17 18.02
CA GLU A 405 18.14 6.29 17.37
C GLU A 405 18.43 5.21 16.31
N SER A 406 17.44 4.43 15.88
CA SER A 406 17.59 3.54 14.73
C SER A 406 17.38 4.28 13.40
N GLU A 407 18.03 3.81 12.34
CA GLU A 407 17.96 4.41 11.02
C GLU A 407 17.31 3.45 10.02
N VAL A 408 16.38 3.97 9.22
CA VAL A 408 15.70 3.19 8.17
C VAL A 408 15.96 3.82 6.81
N TYR A 409 16.36 3.00 5.85
CA TYR A 409 16.57 3.37 4.46
C TYR A 409 15.52 2.65 3.61
N LEU A 410 14.86 3.36 2.69
CA LEU A 410 13.81 2.76 1.86
C LEU A 410 14.36 2.48 0.46
N SER A 411 14.15 1.28 -0.05
CA SER A 411 14.57 0.91 -1.40
C SER A 411 13.60 -0.07 -2.06
N ASN A 412 13.85 -0.38 -3.34
CA ASN A 412 13.20 -1.50 -4.01
C ASN A 412 13.77 -2.86 -3.54
N PRO A 413 13.11 -3.99 -3.85
CA PRO A 413 13.56 -5.34 -3.47
C PRO A 413 14.94 -5.74 -4.01
N ALA A 414 15.30 -5.28 -5.21
CA ALA A 414 16.58 -5.63 -5.81
C ALA A 414 17.75 -5.02 -5.03
N ILE A 415 17.64 -3.74 -4.65
CA ILE A 415 18.63 -3.04 -3.84
C ILE A 415 18.68 -3.62 -2.43
N ALA A 416 17.54 -3.94 -1.82
CA ALA A 416 17.49 -4.58 -0.51
C ALA A 416 18.21 -5.95 -0.52
N ALA A 417 17.90 -6.81 -1.48
CA ALA A 417 18.52 -8.13 -1.62
C ALA A 417 20.04 -8.03 -1.87
N ALA A 418 20.48 -7.13 -2.76
CA ALA A 418 21.90 -6.89 -3.00
C ALA A 418 22.63 -6.40 -1.74
N SER A 419 21.97 -5.53 -0.96
CA SER A 419 22.52 -4.98 0.29
C SER A 419 22.63 -6.04 1.39
N ALA A 420 21.69 -7.00 1.44
CA ALA A 420 21.74 -8.12 2.38
C ALA A 420 22.98 -8.99 2.19
N ILE A 421 23.37 -9.25 0.93
CA ILE A 421 24.58 -9.99 0.59
C ILE A 421 25.83 -9.18 0.92
N ALA A 422 25.81 -7.87 0.61
CA ALA A 422 26.99 -7.02 0.72
C ALA A 422 27.30 -6.53 2.15
N GLY A 423 26.35 -6.60 3.08
CA GLY A 423 26.50 -6.02 4.42
C GLY A 423 26.41 -4.49 4.46
N ARG A 424 26.05 -3.87 3.33
CA ARG A 424 25.97 -2.42 3.14
C ARG A 424 25.05 -2.07 1.99
N ILE A 425 24.54 -0.85 1.97
CA ILE A 425 23.68 -0.37 0.89
C ILE A 425 24.45 -0.38 -0.44
N THR A 426 23.94 -1.11 -1.44
CA THR A 426 24.56 -1.19 -2.76
C THR A 426 23.58 -1.62 -3.86
N GLY A 427 23.94 -1.33 -5.12
CA GLY A 427 23.22 -1.83 -6.29
C GLY A 427 23.52 -3.29 -6.60
N VAL A 428 22.70 -3.91 -7.45
CA VAL A 428 22.94 -5.27 -7.96
C VAL A 428 24.19 -5.26 -8.85
N ARG A 429 25.17 -6.09 -8.52
CA ARG A 429 26.41 -6.30 -9.28
C ARG A 429 26.31 -7.48 -10.21
#